data_AF-A0AAW9U7C5-F1
#
_entry.id   AF-A0AAW9U7C5-F1
#
_cell.length_a   1.000
_cell.length_b   1.000
_cell.length_c   1.000
_cell.angle_alpha   90.00
_cell.angle_beta   90.00
_cell.angle_gamma   90.00
#
_symmetry.space_group_name_H-M   'P 1'
#
loop_
_entity.id
_entity.type
_entity.pdbx_description
1 polymer ?
#
loop_
_entity_poly.entity_id
_entity_poly.type
_entity_poly.pdbx_seq_one_letter_code
_entity_poly.pdbx_strand_id
1 'polypeptide(L)'
;LYNKNILNTEIILPKIKEQTAVGKLIEKFDYLITLQQRKLEQLKQLKKAMLQYLLTTEKKSDPLIRNKNYNNKWDTTTFSKLLNYERPENYIVTNTNYRKNGIPVLTANKSFILGYTNEPNVYNKGEAIIFDDFTLENKFVNFPFMIKSSAIKILTSKVNYSLYFIFQLLQHTKFIKEGHARHYISVVQKQIVKIPPSYEEQESISDTFSRIQSLIKLQQNKIDQYTTLKKYLLQKMFI
;
A
#
# COMPACT_ATOMS: atom_id res chain seq x y z
N LEU A 1 4.73 -11.23 35.62
CA LEU A 1 4.61 -10.43 36.87
C LEU A 1 4.00 -11.32 37.94
N TYR A 2 4.66 -11.48 39.08
CA TYR A 2 4.12 -12.23 40.24
C TYR A 2 3.24 -11.30 41.08
N ASN A 3 2.15 -11.81 41.69
CA ASN A 3 1.20 -11.02 42.49
C ASN A 3 1.86 -10.18 43.59
N LYS A 4 2.92 -10.70 44.25
CA LYS A 4 3.68 -9.95 45.26
C LYS A 4 4.31 -8.66 44.71
N ASN A 5 4.71 -8.65 43.45
CA ASN A 5 5.37 -7.48 42.85
C ASN A 5 4.37 -6.35 42.58
N ILE A 6 3.11 -6.67 42.29
CA ILE A 6 2.05 -5.67 42.04
C ILE A 6 1.63 -5.02 43.36
N LEU A 7 1.43 -5.81 44.42
CA LEU A 7 1.00 -5.31 45.74
C LEU A 7 2.03 -4.39 46.39
N ASN A 8 3.32 -4.61 46.12
CA ASN A 8 4.42 -3.83 46.70
C ASN A 8 4.86 -2.65 45.80
N THR A 9 4.18 -2.40 44.69
CA THR A 9 4.53 -1.27 43.81
C THR A 9 4.00 0.03 44.43
N GLU A 10 4.92 0.93 44.79
CA GLU A 10 4.56 2.28 45.22
C GLU A 10 4.01 3.08 44.03
N ILE A 11 2.86 3.73 44.21
CA ILE A 11 2.22 4.59 43.21
C ILE A 11 1.90 5.95 43.83
N ILE A 12 2.05 7.00 43.03
CA ILE A 12 1.62 8.35 43.44
C ILE A 12 0.09 8.40 43.30
N LEU A 13 -0.60 8.68 44.41
CA LEU A 13 -2.05 8.73 44.46
C LEU A 13 -2.53 10.19 44.60
N PRO A 14 -2.94 10.87 43.50
CA PRO A 14 -3.44 12.23 43.58
C PRO A 14 -4.82 12.30 44.24
N LYS A 15 -5.34 13.51 44.48
CA LYS A 15 -6.68 13.69 45.07
C LYS A 15 -7.77 13.19 44.12
N ILE A 16 -8.90 12.73 44.67
CA ILE A 16 -10.03 12.17 43.91
C ILE A 16 -10.51 13.07 42.75
N LYS A 17 -10.54 14.40 42.95
CA LYS A 17 -10.91 15.35 41.89
C LYS A 17 -9.97 15.28 40.68
N GLU A 18 -8.67 15.14 40.92
CA GLU A 18 -7.66 15.03 39.88
C GLU A 18 -7.70 13.66 39.20
N GLN A 19 -7.83 12.57 39.98
CA GLN A 19 -8.05 11.23 39.44
C GLN A 19 -9.24 11.20 38.47
N THR A 20 -10.34 11.86 38.85
CA THR A 20 -11.55 11.95 38.01
C THR A 20 -11.29 12.75 36.73
N ALA A 21 -10.58 13.88 36.81
CA ALA A 21 -10.27 14.70 35.64
C ALA A 21 -9.35 13.97 34.66
N VAL A 22 -8.30 13.32 35.16
CA VAL A 22 -7.37 12.50 34.37
C VAL A 22 -8.10 11.31 33.74
N GLY A 23 -8.93 10.60 34.51
CA GLY A 23 -9.75 9.49 34.01
C GLY A 23 -10.65 9.90 32.84
N LYS A 24 -11.39 11.01 33.00
CA LYS A 24 -12.25 11.57 31.93
C LYS A 24 -11.46 11.97 30.68
N LEU A 25 -10.24 12.49 30.85
CA LEU A 25 -9.39 12.85 29.72
C LEU A 25 -8.94 11.61 28.94
N ILE A 26 -8.48 10.58 29.64
CA ILE A 26 -8.04 9.31 29.04
C ILE A 26 -9.20 8.65 28.28
N GLU A 27 -10.39 8.60 28.90
CA GLU A 27 -11.60 8.06 28.29
C GLU A 27 -11.95 8.79 26.98
N LYS A 28 -11.84 10.13 26.96
CA LYS A 28 -12.05 10.92 25.73
C LYS A 28 -11.05 10.55 24.63
N PHE A 29 -9.78 10.35 24.96
CA PHE A 29 -8.78 9.92 23.98
C PHE A 29 -9.10 8.53 23.42
N ASP A 30 -9.46 7.58 24.29
CA ASP A 30 -9.83 6.22 23.85
C ASP A 30 -11.05 6.21 22.96
N TYR A 31 -12.06 7.01 23.30
CA TYR A 31 -13.24 7.19 22.47
C TYR A 31 -12.89 7.77 21.10
N LEU A 32 -12.09 8.85 21.05
CA LEU A 32 -11.67 9.46 19.79
C LEU A 32 -10.85 8.51 18.91
N ILE A 33 -9.90 7.77 19.49
CA ILE A 33 -9.10 6.77 18.77
C ILE A 33 -10.02 5.70 18.19
N THR A 34 -10.97 5.19 18.99
CA THR A 34 -11.95 4.19 18.55
C THR A 34 -12.79 4.70 17.37
N LEU A 35 -13.28 5.94 17.43
CA LEU A 35 -14.01 6.57 16.33
C LEU A 35 -13.16 6.69 15.06
N GLN A 36 -11.89 7.11 15.20
CA GLN A 36 -10.99 7.24 14.05
C GLN A 36 -10.66 5.88 13.43
N GLN A 37 -10.50 4.82 14.23
CA GLN A 37 -10.28 3.45 13.76
C GLN A 37 -11.51 2.92 13.01
N ARG A 38 -12.72 3.16 13.51
CA ARG A 38 -13.96 2.80 12.78
C ARG A 38 -14.05 3.49 11.43
N LYS A 39 -13.71 4.78 11.35
CA LYS A 39 -13.65 5.53 10.09
C LYS A 39 -12.60 4.96 9.12
N LEU A 40 -11.43 4.56 9.63
CA LEU A 40 -10.40 3.90 8.83
C LEU A 40 -10.93 2.60 8.20
N GLU A 41 -11.63 1.78 8.98
CA GLU A 41 -12.22 0.54 8.48
C GLU A 41 -13.31 0.79 7.43
N GLN A 42 -14.15 1.81 7.61
CA GLN A 42 -15.12 2.23 6.60
C GLN A 42 -14.44 2.66 5.28
N LEU A 43 -13.35 3.42 5.34
CA LEU A 43 -12.60 3.81 4.14
C LEU A 43 -11.97 2.60 3.43
N LYS A 44 -11.44 1.63 4.18
CA LYS A 44 -10.91 0.37 3.61
C LYS A 44 -12.01 -0.46 2.95
N GLN A 45 -13.19 -0.56 3.57
CA GLN A 45 -14.35 -1.23 3.00
C GLN A 45 -14.84 -0.54 1.73
N LEU A 46 -14.91 0.80 1.75
CA LEU A 46 -15.27 1.59 0.56
C LEU A 46 -14.28 1.37 -0.58
N LYS A 47 -12.97 1.35 -0.31
CA LYS A 47 -11.95 1.04 -1.32
C LYS A 47 -12.15 -0.35 -1.92
N LYS A 48 -12.42 -1.36 -1.08
CA LYS A 48 -12.69 -2.74 -1.53
C LYS A 48 -13.93 -2.80 -2.43
N ALA A 49 -15.01 -2.11 -2.05
CA ALA A 49 -16.21 -2.01 -2.87
C ALA A 49 -15.91 -1.30 -4.19
N MET A 50 -15.24 -0.15 -4.17
CA MET A 50 -14.85 0.57 -5.37
C MET A 50 -14.03 -0.31 -6.34
N LEU A 51 -13.08 -1.11 -5.84
CA LEU A 51 -12.33 -2.06 -6.68
C LEU A 51 -13.27 -3.06 -7.35
N GLN A 52 -14.24 -3.61 -6.63
CA GLN A 52 -15.19 -4.58 -7.17
C GLN A 52 -16.17 -3.97 -8.18
N TYR A 53 -16.59 -2.72 -7.99
CA TYR A 53 -17.60 -2.07 -8.84
C TYR A 53 -17.01 -1.29 -10.03
N LEU A 54 -15.83 -0.67 -9.86
CA LEU A 54 -15.16 0.16 -10.88
C LEU A 54 -14.15 -0.63 -11.72
N LEU A 55 -13.67 -1.77 -11.22
CA LEU A 55 -12.91 -2.73 -12.03
C LEU A 55 -13.79 -3.92 -12.40
N THR A 56 -13.33 -4.71 -13.38
CA THR A 56 -14.07 -5.89 -13.83
C THR A 56 -14.10 -6.96 -12.76
N THR A 57 -15.28 -7.52 -12.48
CA THR A 57 -15.41 -8.67 -11.57
C THR A 57 -14.82 -9.95 -12.21
N GLU A 58 -14.51 -10.94 -11.36
CA GLU A 58 -13.90 -12.25 -11.72
C GLU A 58 -14.58 -12.99 -12.89
N LYS A 59 -15.79 -12.59 -13.28
CA LYS A 59 -16.54 -13.16 -14.41
C LYS A 59 -16.21 -12.56 -15.78
N LYS A 60 -15.13 -11.78 -15.93
CA LYS A 60 -14.76 -11.12 -17.21
C LYS A 60 -15.90 -10.24 -17.76
N SER A 61 -16.73 -9.67 -16.88
CA SER A 61 -17.77 -8.71 -17.26
C SER A 61 -17.22 -7.29 -17.26
N ASP A 62 -17.91 -6.38 -17.93
CA ASP A 62 -17.62 -4.95 -17.83
C ASP A 62 -17.84 -4.48 -16.38
N PRO A 63 -17.23 -3.35 -15.93
CA PRO A 63 -17.44 -2.84 -14.58
C PRO A 63 -18.93 -2.54 -14.33
N LEU A 64 -19.36 -2.73 -13.10
CA LEU A 64 -20.75 -2.54 -12.69
C LEU A 64 -21.15 -1.06 -12.63
N ILE A 65 -20.17 -0.18 -12.33
CA ILE A 65 -20.35 1.27 -12.25
C ILE A 65 -19.28 1.92 -13.13
N ARG A 66 -19.72 2.86 -13.96
CA ARG A 66 -18.86 3.70 -14.79
C ARG A 66 -19.29 5.15 -14.66
N ASN A 67 -18.37 6.06 -14.95
CA ASN A 67 -18.74 7.44 -15.16
C ASN A 67 -19.67 7.53 -16.38
N LYS A 68 -20.77 8.28 -16.26
CA LYS A 68 -21.83 8.40 -17.29
C LYS A 68 -21.32 8.89 -18.65
N ASN A 69 -20.14 9.54 -18.66
CA ASN A 69 -19.51 10.02 -19.87
C ASN A 69 -18.80 8.92 -20.68
N TYR A 70 -18.67 7.70 -20.14
CA TYR A 70 -18.00 6.58 -20.81
C TYR A 70 -18.97 5.42 -21.08
N ASN A 71 -19.25 5.19 -22.36
CA ASN A 71 -20.19 4.15 -22.81
C ASN A 71 -19.53 3.07 -23.68
N ASN A 72 -18.25 3.22 -24.02
CA ASN A 72 -17.52 2.28 -24.89
C ASN A 72 -17.33 0.93 -24.19
N LYS A 73 -17.51 -0.18 -24.89
CA LYS A 73 -17.24 -1.51 -24.33
C LYS A 73 -15.76 -1.63 -23.94
N TRP A 74 -15.49 -2.27 -22.81
CA TRP A 74 -14.11 -2.54 -22.39
C TRP A 74 -13.48 -3.62 -23.27
N ASP A 75 -12.22 -3.43 -23.64
CA ASP A 75 -11.45 -4.35 -24.46
C ASP A 75 -10.96 -5.54 -23.65
N THR A 76 -10.91 -6.72 -24.29
CA THR A 76 -10.30 -7.92 -23.71
C THR A 76 -8.85 -8.03 -24.17
N THR A 77 -7.92 -8.18 -23.23
CA THR A 77 -6.48 -8.19 -23.48
C THR A 77 -5.74 -9.05 -22.46
N THR A 78 -4.41 -9.05 -22.48
CA THR A 78 -3.54 -9.74 -21.53
C THR A 78 -2.51 -8.78 -20.96
N PHE A 79 -1.98 -9.04 -19.75
CA PHE A 79 -0.93 -8.19 -19.19
C PHE A 79 0.32 -8.10 -20.09
N SER A 80 0.65 -9.13 -20.87
CA SER A 80 1.74 -9.09 -21.86
C SER A 80 1.55 -8.03 -22.96
N LYS A 81 0.30 -7.65 -23.26
CA LYS A 81 -0.03 -6.56 -24.19
C LYS A 81 -0.02 -5.20 -23.51
N LEU A 82 -0.18 -5.14 -22.19
CA LEU A 82 -0.27 -3.90 -21.41
C LEU A 82 1.07 -3.43 -20.84
N LEU A 83 1.95 -4.38 -20.50
CA LEU A 83 3.18 -4.11 -19.77
C LEU A 83 4.41 -4.49 -20.60
N ASN A 84 5.44 -3.67 -20.47
CA ASN A 84 6.82 -4.06 -20.70
C ASN A 84 7.39 -4.59 -19.38
N TYR A 85 8.37 -5.49 -19.46
CA TYR A 85 9.11 -5.93 -18.29
C TYR A 85 10.62 -5.80 -18.52
N GLU A 86 11.31 -5.34 -17.50
CA GLU A 86 12.77 -5.27 -17.44
C GLU A 86 13.25 -6.15 -16.28
N ARG A 87 14.38 -6.83 -16.50
CA ARG A 87 15.03 -7.61 -15.44
C ARG A 87 15.87 -6.68 -14.54
N PRO A 88 16.08 -7.07 -13.28
CA PRO A 88 16.56 -6.17 -12.25
C PRO A 88 18.07 -5.88 -12.28
N GLU A 89 18.87 -6.63 -13.04
CA GLU A 89 20.30 -6.79 -12.80
C GLU A 89 21.07 -5.47 -12.79
N ASN A 90 20.68 -4.52 -13.65
CA ASN A 90 21.29 -3.19 -13.73
C ASN A 90 21.04 -2.28 -12.54
N TYR A 91 20.13 -2.64 -11.62
CA TYR A 91 19.72 -1.80 -10.48
C TYR A 91 19.87 -2.50 -9.13
N ILE A 92 20.48 -3.69 -9.12
CA ILE A 92 20.71 -4.43 -7.88
C ILE A 92 21.84 -3.75 -7.11
N VAL A 93 21.57 -3.40 -5.86
CA VAL A 93 22.57 -2.86 -4.95
C VAL A 93 23.63 -3.91 -4.64
N THR A 94 24.90 -3.52 -4.72
CA THR A 94 26.03 -4.40 -4.39
C THR A 94 26.30 -4.42 -2.89
N ASN A 95 26.17 -3.28 -2.22
CA ASN A 95 26.42 -3.15 -0.79
C ASN A 95 25.15 -3.42 0.05
N THR A 96 25.30 -4.14 1.17
CA THR A 96 24.24 -4.38 2.16
C THR A 96 24.28 -3.43 3.36
N ASN A 97 25.34 -2.64 3.53
CA ASN A 97 25.47 -1.66 4.59
C ASN A 97 24.69 -0.39 4.24
N TYR A 98 23.38 -0.44 4.49
CA TYR A 98 22.50 0.67 4.15
C TYR A 98 22.73 1.90 5.04
N ARG A 99 22.54 3.06 4.43
CA ARG A 99 22.61 4.37 5.06
C ARG A 99 21.22 4.83 5.50
N LYS A 100 21.18 5.93 6.26
CA LYS A 100 19.93 6.61 6.66
C LYS A 100 19.35 7.53 5.58
N ASN A 101 20.18 7.99 4.64
CA ASN A 101 19.84 8.93 3.57
C ASN A 101 20.46 8.46 2.23
N GLY A 102 19.91 8.90 1.10
CA GLY A 102 20.40 8.59 -0.25
C GLY A 102 19.29 8.08 -1.18
N ILE A 103 19.65 7.23 -2.13
CA ILE A 103 18.71 6.53 -3.01
C ILE A 103 18.08 5.35 -2.26
N PRO A 104 16.75 5.22 -2.23
CA PRO A 104 16.09 4.12 -1.52
C PRO A 104 16.36 2.78 -2.21
N VAL A 105 16.69 1.77 -1.39
CA VAL A 105 16.81 0.37 -1.80
C VAL A 105 15.50 -0.34 -1.49
N LEU A 106 14.84 -0.84 -2.53
CA LEU A 106 13.51 -1.41 -2.44
C LEU A 106 13.50 -2.94 -2.41
N THR A 107 12.44 -3.47 -1.81
CA THR A 107 11.95 -4.83 -2.01
C THR A 107 10.44 -4.80 -2.17
N ALA A 108 9.88 -5.80 -2.86
CA ALA A 108 8.43 -5.94 -2.99
C ALA A 108 7.77 -6.47 -1.71
N ASN A 109 8.55 -7.06 -0.80
CA ASN A 109 8.09 -7.70 0.45
C ASN A 109 7.68 -6.68 1.54
N LYS A 110 7.39 -7.19 2.75
CA LYS A 110 6.82 -6.44 3.89
C LYS A 110 7.49 -5.08 4.19
N SER A 111 8.83 -4.99 4.17
CA SER A 111 9.54 -3.71 4.34
C SER A 111 9.85 -3.09 2.98
N PHE A 112 8.96 -2.25 2.45
CA PHE A 112 9.10 -1.69 1.10
C PHE A 112 10.45 -1.01 0.85
N ILE A 113 10.94 -0.22 1.82
CA ILE A 113 12.27 0.40 1.81
C ILE A 113 13.12 -0.33 2.85
N LEU A 114 14.29 -0.83 2.45
CA LEU A 114 15.26 -1.51 3.33
C LEU A 114 16.27 -0.54 3.97
N GLY A 115 16.49 0.60 3.30
CA GLY A 115 17.47 1.61 3.65
C GLY A 115 17.88 2.39 2.41
N TYR A 116 19.02 3.07 2.47
CA TYR A 116 19.47 3.95 1.39
C TYR A 116 20.91 3.66 0.95
N THR A 117 21.23 3.99 -0.31
CA THR A 117 22.55 3.83 -0.93
C THR A 117 22.95 5.07 -1.72
N ASN A 118 24.24 5.20 -2.03
CA ASN A 118 24.79 6.21 -2.93
C ASN A 118 25.39 5.57 -4.21
N GLU A 119 25.10 4.29 -4.46
CA GLU A 119 25.54 3.62 -5.69
C GLU A 119 24.90 4.27 -6.93
N PRO A 120 25.61 4.34 -8.06
CA PRO A 120 25.19 5.11 -9.23
C PRO A 120 24.13 4.42 -10.10
N ASN A 121 23.94 3.10 -9.93
CA ASN A 121 23.12 2.24 -10.77
C ASN A 121 21.62 2.36 -10.44
N VAL A 122 21.07 3.57 -10.58
CA VAL A 122 19.72 3.94 -10.15
C VAL A 122 18.72 3.74 -11.28
N TYR A 123 17.57 3.12 -11.00
CA TYR A 123 16.41 3.20 -11.88
C TYR A 123 15.82 4.61 -11.79
N ASN A 124 15.93 5.36 -12.87
CA ASN A 124 15.43 6.73 -12.97
C ASN A 124 14.67 6.98 -14.29
N LYS A 125 13.98 5.96 -14.81
CA LYS A 125 13.23 6.03 -16.08
C LYS A 125 11.76 6.47 -15.89
N GLY A 126 11.41 6.98 -14.72
CA GLY A 126 10.04 7.37 -14.36
C GLY A 126 9.34 6.34 -13.49
N GLU A 127 8.03 6.22 -13.64
CA GLU A 127 7.20 5.33 -12.83
C GLU A 127 7.41 3.85 -13.20
N ALA A 128 7.30 2.98 -12.19
CA ALA A 128 7.42 1.55 -12.37
C ALA A 128 6.59 0.78 -11.35
N ILE A 129 6.26 -0.47 -11.67
CA ILE A 129 5.80 -1.45 -10.71
C ILE A 129 6.97 -2.40 -10.44
N ILE A 130 7.39 -2.50 -9.18
CA ILE A 130 8.27 -3.60 -8.76
C ILE A 130 7.40 -4.81 -8.42
N PHE A 131 7.72 -5.96 -8.99
CA PHE A 131 6.93 -7.19 -8.87
C PHE A 131 7.83 -8.35 -8.44
N ASP A 132 7.52 -9.01 -7.33
CA ASP A 132 8.23 -10.21 -6.90
C ASP A 132 7.74 -11.44 -7.65
N ASP A 133 8.64 -12.06 -8.40
CA ASP A 133 8.35 -13.18 -9.29
C ASP A 133 7.97 -14.47 -8.53
N PHE A 134 8.32 -14.58 -7.24
CA PHE A 134 7.97 -15.72 -6.39
C PHE A 134 6.69 -15.46 -5.58
N THR A 135 6.56 -14.29 -4.95
CA THR A 135 5.46 -14.04 -4.00
C THR A 135 4.22 -13.41 -4.64
N LEU A 136 4.34 -12.88 -5.86
CA LEU A 136 3.37 -12.02 -6.56
C LEU A 136 3.14 -10.65 -5.90
N GLU A 137 3.86 -10.35 -4.82
CA GLU A 137 3.78 -9.04 -4.19
C GLU A 137 4.29 -7.98 -5.15
N ASN A 138 3.59 -6.85 -5.20
CA ASN A 138 3.95 -5.77 -6.10
C ASN A 138 3.66 -4.41 -5.48
N LYS A 139 4.46 -3.42 -5.89
CA LYS A 139 4.40 -2.04 -5.39
C LYS A 139 4.57 -1.08 -6.55
N PHE A 140 3.78 -0.02 -6.53
CA PHE A 140 3.94 1.11 -7.44
C PHE A 140 5.02 2.06 -6.90
N VAL A 141 5.90 2.53 -7.79
CA VAL A 141 7.05 3.37 -7.46
C VAL A 141 7.09 4.54 -8.45
N ASN A 142 7.17 5.76 -7.94
CA ASN A 142 7.18 7.00 -8.72
C ASN A 142 8.36 7.92 -8.34
N PHE A 143 9.43 7.34 -7.81
CA PHE A 143 10.66 8.03 -7.42
C PHE A 143 11.87 7.16 -7.79
N PRO A 144 13.09 7.72 -7.94
CA PRO A 144 14.27 6.96 -8.31
C PRO A 144 14.64 5.91 -7.25
N PHE A 145 15.06 4.72 -7.67
CA PHE A 145 15.32 3.62 -6.74
C PHE A 145 16.40 2.64 -7.20
N MET A 146 16.90 1.86 -6.25
CA MET A 146 17.62 0.61 -6.49
C MET A 146 16.87 -0.55 -5.82
N ILE A 147 17.25 -1.78 -6.10
CA ILE A 147 16.56 -2.98 -5.59
C ILE A 147 17.53 -3.97 -4.97
N LYS A 148 17.01 -4.83 -4.09
CA LYS A 148 17.83 -5.82 -3.40
C LYS A 148 17.85 -7.21 -4.05
N SER A 149 16.83 -7.55 -4.84
CA SER A 149 16.60 -8.93 -5.25
C SER A 149 16.56 -9.09 -6.76
N SER A 150 17.23 -10.13 -7.26
CA SER A 150 17.13 -10.60 -8.65
C SER A 150 15.80 -11.29 -8.97
N ALA A 151 14.97 -11.53 -7.96
CA ALA A 151 13.61 -12.03 -8.12
C ALA A 151 12.62 -10.95 -8.56
N ILE A 152 13.00 -9.67 -8.51
CA ILE A 152 12.12 -8.57 -8.90
C ILE A 152 12.01 -8.49 -10.42
N LYS A 153 10.83 -8.16 -10.93
CA LYS A 153 10.60 -7.60 -12.26
C LYS A 153 10.24 -6.14 -12.13
N ILE A 154 10.78 -5.32 -13.03
CA ILE A 154 10.42 -3.91 -13.14
C ILE A 154 9.46 -3.80 -14.31
N LEU A 155 8.21 -3.41 -14.05
CA LEU A 155 7.15 -3.35 -15.06
C LEU A 155 6.80 -1.90 -15.36
N THR A 156 6.69 -1.58 -16.65
CA THR A 156 6.25 -0.27 -17.14
C THR A 156 5.11 -0.44 -18.11
N SER A 157 4.29 0.58 -18.33
CA SER A 157 3.18 0.48 -19.29
C SER A 157 3.70 0.54 -20.72
N LYS A 158 2.97 -0.10 -21.63
CA LYS A 158 3.06 0.22 -23.06
C LYS A 158 2.31 1.51 -23.34
N VAL A 159 2.56 2.09 -24.52
CA VAL A 159 1.96 3.35 -24.98
C VAL A 159 0.43 3.29 -24.87
N ASN A 160 -0.18 4.39 -24.46
CA ASN A 160 -1.63 4.58 -24.27
C ASN A 160 -2.28 3.78 -23.11
N TYR A 161 -1.48 3.24 -22.19
CA TYR A 161 -2.02 2.62 -20.98
C TYR A 161 -1.51 3.29 -19.69
N SER A 162 -2.44 3.51 -18.77
CA SER A 162 -2.13 4.03 -17.43
C SER A 162 -1.44 2.95 -16.60
N LEU A 163 -0.19 3.18 -16.19
CA LEU A 163 0.54 2.22 -15.35
C LEU A 163 -0.13 2.04 -13.99
N TYR A 164 -0.67 3.12 -13.41
CA TYR A 164 -1.33 3.05 -12.11
C TYR A 164 -2.68 2.31 -12.18
N PHE A 165 -3.42 2.44 -13.29
CA PHE A 165 -4.60 1.61 -13.54
C PHE A 165 -4.22 0.12 -13.63
N ILE A 166 -3.19 -0.20 -14.42
CA ILE A 166 -2.71 -1.59 -14.56
C ILE A 166 -2.24 -2.14 -13.21
N PHE A 167 -1.58 -1.32 -12.38
CA PHE A 167 -1.19 -1.70 -11.02
C PHE A 167 -2.40 -2.08 -10.17
N GLN A 168 -3.49 -1.32 -10.21
CA GLN A 168 -4.71 -1.64 -9.47
C GLN A 168 -5.36 -2.92 -9.99
N LEU A 169 -5.34 -3.13 -11.30
CA LEU A 169 -5.83 -4.34 -11.94
C LEU A 169 -4.99 -5.56 -11.52
N LEU A 170 -3.66 -5.45 -11.47
CA LEU A 170 -2.77 -6.49 -10.94
C LEU A 170 -3.11 -6.84 -9.49
N GLN A 171 -3.35 -5.83 -8.64
CA GLN A 171 -3.70 -6.03 -7.23
C GLN A 171 -5.07 -6.69 -7.02
N HIS A 172 -6.01 -6.45 -7.94
CA HIS A 172 -7.36 -7.02 -7.87
C HIS A 172 -7.47 -8.39 -8.56
N THR A 173 -6.54 -8.71 -9.46
CA THR A 173 -6.55 -9.97 -10.20
C THR A 173 -6.06 -11.11 -9.32
N LYS A 174 -6.85 -12.17 -9.21
CA LYS A 174 -6.44 -13.41 -8.54
C LYS A 174 -5.57 -14.23 -9.48
N PHE A 175 -4.34 -14.49 -9.08
CA PHE A 175 -3.41 -15.37 -9.78
C PHE A 175 -3.25 -16.69 -9.02
N ILE A 176 -3.05 -17.77 -9.76
CA ILE A 176 -2.71 -19.08 -9.20
C ILE A 176 -1.22 -19.08 -8.87
N LYS A 177 -0.87 -19.46 -7.64
CA LYS A 177 0.53 -19.64 -7.21
C LYS A 177 0.96 -21.08 -7.49
N GLU A 178 1.98 -21.25 -8.32
CA GLU A 178 2.57 -22.52 -8.72
C GLU A 178 3.82 -22.82 -7.86
N GLY A 179 3.59 -23.11 -6.57
CA GLY A 179 4.68 -23.45 -5.66
C GLY A 179 5.81 -22.41 -5.61
N HIS A 180 7.07 -22.85 -5.70
CA HIS A 180 8.26 -22.00 -5.72
C HIS A 180 8.69 -21.56 -7.14
N ALA A 181 7.80 -21.62 -8.13
CA ALA A 181 8.11 -21.19 -9.48
C ALA A 181 8.18 -19.66 -9.62
N ARG A 182 8.77 -19.20 -10.71
CA ARG A 182 8.68 -17.81 -11.17
C ARG A 182 7.37 -17.63 -11.94
N HIS A 183 6.53 -16.70 -11.51
CA HIS A 183 5.14 -16.62 -11.95
C HIS A 183 4.88 -15.58 -13.04
N TYR A 184 5.72 -14.56 -13.18
CA TYR A 184 5.39 -13.42 -14.05
C TYR A 184 5.18 -13.87 -15.49
N ILE A 185 6.11 -14.68 -16.00
CA ILE A 185 6.11 -15.16 -17.40
C ILE A 185 5.10 -16.30 -17.61
N SER A 186 5.01 -17.25 -16.69
CA SER A 186 4.14 -18.43 -16.88
C SER A 186 2.67 -18.13 -16.62
N VAL A 187 2.38 -17.27 -15.63
CA VAL A 187 1.02 -17.01 -15.11
C VAL A 187 0.58 -15.59 -15.42
N VAL A 188 1.27 -14.58 -14.88
CA VAL A 188 0.75 -13.19 -14.83
C VAL A 188 0.59 -12.59 -16.22
N GLN A 189 1.62 -12.63 -17.06
CA GLN A 189 1.56 -11.96 -18.37
C GLN A 189 0.49 -12.56 -19.31
N LYS A 190 0.11 -13.84 -19.10
CA LYS A 190 -0.89 -14.55 -19.91
C LYS A 190 -2.31 -14.34 -19.42
N GLN A 191 -2.48 -13.80 -18.21
CA GLN A 191 -3.78 -13.60 -17.61
C GLN A 191 -4.61 -12.64 -18.46
N ILE A 192 -5.81 -13.10 -18.83
CA ILE A 192 -6.78 -12.31 -19.59
C ILE A 192 -7.46 -11.35 -18.62
N VAL A 193 -7.51 -10.08 -19.03
CA VAL A 193 -8.15 -8.99 -18.30
C VAL A 193 -8.97 -8.13 -19.24
N LYS A 194 -9.84 -7.30 -18.65
CA LYS A 194 -10.61 -6.30 -19.37
C LYS A 194 -10.18 -4.91 -18.94
N ILE A 195 -10.10 -3.98 -19.88
CA ILE A 195 -9.69 -2.60 -19.64
C ILE A 195 -10.55 -1.62 -20.43
N PRO A 196 -10.72 -0.37 -19.96
CA PRO A 196 -11.34 0.65 -20.79
C PRO A 196 -10.44 1.00 -21.97
N PRO A 197 -11.00 1.17 -23.19
CA PRO A 197 -10.20 1.53 -24.36
C PRO A 197 -9.65 2.96 -24.29
N SER A 198 -10.33 3.86 -23.57
CA SER A 198 -9.89 5.24 -23.37
C SER A 198 -8.85 5.33 -22.25
N TYR A 199 -7.73 5.98 -22.55
CA TYR A 199 -6.71 6.29 -21.57
C TYR A 199 -7.25 7.23 -20.48
N GLU A 200 -8.10 8.18 -20.86
CA GLU A 200 -8.74 9.14 -19.96
C GLU A 200 -9.67 8.45 -18.94
N GLU A 201 -10.39 7.40 -19.36
CA GLU A 201 -11.18 6.57 -18.45
C GLU A 201 -10.27 5.80 -17.47
N GLN A 202 -9.15 5.25 -17.93
CA GLN A 202 -8.16 4.58 -17.07
C GLN A 202 -7.58 5.55 -16.02
N GLU A 203 -7.24 6.78 -16.42
CA GLU A 203 -6.74 7.83 -15.52
C GLU A 203 -7.82 8.32 -14.54
N SER A 204 -9.06 8.49 -14.99
CA SER A 204 -10.17 8.89 -14.12
C SER A 204 -10.44 7.86 -13.01
N ILE A 205 -10.39 6.57 -13.35
CA ILE A 205 -10.48 5.48 -12.38
C ILE A 205 -9.28 5.51 -11.44
N SER A 206 -8.08 5.70 -12.00
CA SER A 206 -6.82 5.77 -11.27
C SER A 206 -6.80 6.89 -10.22
N ASP A 207 -7.24 8.09 -10.57
CA ASP A 207 -7.37 9.24 -9.67
C ASP A 207 -8.36 8.95 -8.54
N THR A 208 -9.48 8.31 -8.83
CA THR A 208 -10.45 7.91 -7.79
C THR A 208 -9.79 7.00 -6.74
N PHE A 209 -9.01 6.02 -7.19
CA PHE A 209 -8.29 5.10 -6.29
C PHE A 209 -7.11 5.76 -5.57
N SER A 210 -6.41 6.70 -6.20
CA SER A 210 -5.33 7.47 -5.56
C SER A 210 -5.87 8.33 -4.41
N ARG A 211 -7.04 8.97 -4.61
CA ARG A 211 -7.71 9.80 -3.60
C ARG A 211 -8.14 8.99 -2.40
N ILE A 212 -8.82 7.84 -2.60
CA ILE A 212 -9.24 7.02 -1.45
C ILE A 212 -8.06 6.42 -0.70
N GLN A 213 -6.98 6.04 -1.41
CA GLN A 213 -5.75 5.59 -0.77
C GLN A 213 -5.10 6.70 0.06
N SER A 214 -5.11 7.94 -0.44
CA SER A 214 -4.62 9.12 0.29
C SER A 214 -5.45 9.39 1.54
N LEU A 215 -6.77 9.29 1.46
CA LEU A 215 -7.67 9.42 2.62
C LEU A 215 -7.39 8.35 3.68
N ILE A 216 -7.19 7.09 3.28
CA ILE A 216 -6.82 6.00 4.19
C ILE A 216 -5.50 6.32 4.90
N LYS A 217 -4.48 6.79 4.16
CA LYS A 217 -3.18 7.17 4.72
C LYS A 217 -3.30 8.32 5.72
N LEU A 218 -4.01 9.39 5.36
CA LEU A 218 -4.24 10.53 6.24
C LEU A 218 -4.98 10.12 7.51
N GLN A 219 -5.97 9.24 7.39
CA GLN A 219 -6.73 8.72 8.52
C GLN A 219 -5.87 7.87 9.46
N GLN A 220 -4.99 7.02 8.92
CA GLN A 220 -4.01 6.26 9.72
C GLN A 220 -3.06 7.20 10.47
N ASN A 221 -2.48 8.19 9.78
CA ASN A 221 -1.58 9.17 10.40
C ASN A 221 -2.26 9.90 11.56
N LYS A 222 -3.56 10.23 11.42
CA LYS A 222 -4.33 10.87 12.49
C LYS A 222 -4.50 9.97 13.72
N ILE A 223 -4.72 8.67 13.52
CA ILE A 223 -4.76 7.67 14.61
C ILE A 223 -3.41 7.61 15.32
N ASP A 224 -2.32 7.59 14.56
CA ASP A 224 -0.96 7.52 15.09
C ASP A 224 -0.61 8.76 15.93
N GLN A 225 -1.03 9.95 15.47
CA GLN A 225 -0.89 11.21 16.21
C GLN A 225 -1.64 11.18 17.55
N TYR A 226 -2.92 10.77 17.55
CA TYR A 226 -3.68 10.68 18.80
C TYR A 226 -3.12 9.63 19.76
N THR A 227 -2.64 8.50 19.24
CA THR A 227 -2.03 7.44 20.04
C THR A 227 -0.72 7.93 20.68
N THR A 228 0.09 8.65 19.90
CA THR A 228 1.34 9.27 20.39
C THR A 228 1.07 10.32 21.44
N LEU A 229 0.10 11.20 21.21
CA LEU A 229 -0.30 12.23 22.18
C LEU A 229 -0.86 11.61 23.47
N LYS A 230 -1.73 10.60 23.37
CA LYS A 230 -2.24 9.86 24.54
C LYS A 230 -1.08 9.28 25.36
N LYS A 231 -0.13 8.61 24.70
CA LYS A 231 1.05 8.04 25.36
C LYS A 231 1.90 9.11 26.05
N TYR A 232 2.14 10.23 25.39
CA TYR A 232 2.86 11.36 25.96
C TYR A 232 2.17 11.93 27.19
N LEU A 233 0.85 12.16 27.13
CA LEU A 233 0.09 12.70 28.26
C LEU A 233 0.08 11.73 29.45
N LEU A 234 -0.10 10.43 29.21
CA LEU A 234 0.02 9.42 30.26
C LEU A 234 1.40 9.44 30.92
N GLN A 235 2.47 9.53 30.13
CA GLN A 235 3.82 9.64 30.67
C GLN A 235 4.05 10.92 31.47
N LYS A 236 3.33 12.01 31.19
CA LYS A 236 3.45 13.29 31.91
C LYS A 236 2.55 13.41 33.13
N MET A 237 1.42 12.70 33.15
CA MET A 237 0.42 12.77 34.22
C MET A 237 0.68 11.78 35.35
N PHE A 238 1.48 10.74 35.11
CA PHE A 238 1.79 9.68 36.09
C PHE A 238 3.30 9.60 36.38
N ILE A 239 3.98 10.76 36.45
CA ILE A 239 5.39 10.89 36.89
C ILE A 239 5.44 10.92 38.41
#